data_AF-A0A7C7A7P8-F1
#
_entry.id   AF-A0A7C7A7P8-F1
#
_cell.length_a   1.000
_cell.length_b   1.000
_cell.length_c   1.000
_cell.angle_alpha   90.00
_cell.angle_beta   90.00
_cell.angle_gamma   90.00
#
_symmetry.space_group_name_H-M   'P 1'
#
loop_
_entity.id
_entity.type
_entity.pdbx_description
1 polymer ?
#
loop_
_entity_poly.entity_id
_entity_poly.type
_entity_poly.pdbx_seq_one_letter_code
_entity_poly.pdbx_strand_id
1 'polypeptide(L)'
;MGCGNINPLDGFRGFNLVQNPSFQAGLAGWVHSENVSVSDRLPFEGTQVATMDINPASMYQDVSLAGTDCSPLFLSFNVVSNNQPDITVQVLWLDSNHNYIASGLEMYIKANTTDSANNGRVTFFDITDSPPPGAAFARLIFNKAEGFGESTVSIDQVILAPVGSANLLKNPSFEAGFISWSGANYSVSFETPLQGAADVTTALGGTLIQDVPIENQPSGSSYLFSFGAYAEGSVSLTAQVLWLDAGDNIIGSPGLEITIPSDILNQQENYLTYLDLTNPAPLNAVKARILFDSDVADGSRLRIDQVIFARAGSSNLLQNPSFEDGLNNWTDINGTTILGADVYEGEAAGSLDIIGGVFLQDVFIPNAEGNCFVLNYGIRARRNAGGGVTEHVIVKVLWLDDGGNEIGEGLTIVNYVRHNVGQFIQWLVYTGITEPAPPGTTAARIQITKLDSGTSNFGRIDIDKIVFGRLT
;
A
#
# COMPACT_ATOMS: atom_id res chain seq x y z
N MET A 1 -12.53 -5.61 29.25
CA MET A 1 -12.35 -4.25 29.80
C MET A 1 -11.24 -3.62 28.98
N GLY A 2 -11.64 -3.02 27.85
CA GLY A 2 -10.77 -2.57 26.76
C GLY A 2 -10.17 -1.18 27.01
N CYS A 3 -9.50 -0.63 26.00
CA CYS A 3 -8.97 0.74 25.96
C CYS A 3 -9.98 1.69 26.62
N GLY A 4 -9.49 2.52 27.55
CA GLY A 4 -10.32 3.19 28.55
C GLY A 4 -11.55 3.87 27.96
N ASN A 5 -12.63 3.91 28.75
CA ASN A 5 -13.87 4.66 28.47
C ASN A 5 -13.59 6.17 28.34
N ILE A 6 -12.90 6.58 27.28
CA ILE A 6 -12.92 7.95 26.81
C ILE A 6 -14.27 8.07 26.12
N ASN A 7 -15.15 8.85 26.73
CA ASN A 7 -16.48 9.13 26.24
C ASN A 7 -16.37 9.60 24.78
N PRO A 8 -16.90 8.86 23.78
CA PRO A 8 -16.89 9.30 22.39
C PRO A 8 -17.97 10.37 22.27
N LEU A 9 -17.67 11.57 22.77
CA LEU A 9 -18.40 12.75 22.38
C LEU A 9 -17.88 13.08 20.97
N ASP A 10 -18.69 12.65 20.00
CA ASP A 10 -18.53 12.73 18.55
C ASP A 10 -17.77 11.54 17.91
N GLY A 11 -18.50 10.79 17.07
CA GLY A 11 -18.08 9.53 16.45
C GLY A 11 -17.00 9.70 15.38
N PHE A 12 -15.76 9.99 15.79
CA PHE A 12 -14.61 10.01 14.89
C PHE A 12 -14.16 8.59 14.57
N ARG A 13 -14.46 8.13 13.35
CA ARG A 13 -14.00 6.83 12.80
C ARG A 13 -13.13 7.06 11.56
N GLY A 14 -11.80 6.96 11.73
CA GLY A 14 -10.94 6.48 10.64
C GLY A 14 -9.92 7.43 9.98
N PHE A 15 -9.48 8.53 10.57
CA PHE A 15 -8.41 9.34 9.94
C PHE A 15 -7.03 8.65 10.05
N ASN A 16 -6.05 9.12 9.27
CA ASN A 16 -4.64 8.77 9.52
C ASN A 16 -4.24 9.30 10.89
N LEU A 17 -3.94 8.40 11.84
CA LEU A 17 -3.61 8.78 13.21
C LEU A 17 -2.34 9.62 13.30
N VAL A 18 -1.47 9.52 12.28
CA VAL A 18 -0.23 10.29 12.20
C VAL A 18 -0.50 11.70 11.70
N GLN A 19 0.06 12.68 12.39
CA GLN A 19 0.07 14.08 11.97
C GLN A 19 1.26 14.37 11.04
N ASN A 20 1.02 15.24 10.06
CA ASN A 20 2.03 15.64 9.07
C ASN A 20 2.70 14.42 8.39
N PRO A 21 1.89 13.51 7.79
CA PRO A 21 2.38 12.22 7.29
C PRO A 21 3.28 12.33 6.06
N SER A 22 3.15 13.40 5.29
CA SER A 22 3.97 13.70 4.11
C SER A 22 5.02 14.79 4.35
N PHE A 23 5.24 15.21 5.60
CA PHE A 23 6.30 16.16 5.99
C PHE A 23 6.25 17.55 5.32
N GLN A 24 5.13 17.94 4.69
CA GLN A 24 4.97 19.24 4.03
C GLN A 24 4.89 20.42 5.02
N ALA A 25 4.79 20.14 6.32
CA ALA A 25 4.94 21.10 7.40
C ALA A 25 6.27 20.92 8.16
N GLY A 26 7.31 20.43 7.48
CA GLY A 26 8.59 20.08 8.10
C GLY A 26 8.49 18.83 8.98
N LEU A 27 9.14 18.84 10.15
CA LEU A 27 9.05 17.77 11.16
C LEU A 27 8.04 18.07 12.27
N ALA A 28 7.08 18.99 12.03
CA ALA A 28 6.06 19.33 13.02
C ALA A 28 5.28 18.07 13.43
N GLY A 29 5.09 17.89 14.74
CA GLY A 29 4.42 16.72 15.32
C GLY A 29 5.32 15.49 15.51
N TRP A 30 6.54 15.49 14.99
CA TRP A 30 7.49 14.38 15.15
C TRP A 30 8.53 14.71 16.21
N VAL A 31 8.79 13.76 17.12
CA VAL A 31 9.95 13.81 18.00
C VAL A 31 11.11 13.14 17.26
N HIS A 32 12.26 13.79 17.18
CA HIS A 32 13.36 13.30 16.37
C HIS A 32 14.73 13.61 16.97
N SER A 33 15.74 12.83 16.58
CA SER A 33 17.14 13.11 16.88
C SER A 33 17.69 14.26 16.03
N GLU A 34 18.88 14.77 16.36
CA GLU A 34 19.56 15.84 15.61
C GLU A 34 19.92 15.44 14.17
N ASN A 35 20.04 14.14 13.90
CA ASN A 35 20.38 13.58 12.58
C ASN A 35 19.17 13.38 11.64
N VAL A 36 18.01 13.98 12.00
CA VAL A 36 16.80 14.00 11.17
C VAL A 36 16.52 15.44 10.75
N SER A 37 16.31 15.63 9.45
CA SER A 37 15.99 16.92 8.84
C SER A 37 14.92 16.76 7.77
N VAL A 38 14.44 17.86 7.21
CA VAL A 38 13.62 17.82 5.98
C VAL A 38 14.46 18.14 4.76
N SER A 39 14.13 17.49 3.65
CA SER A 39 14.77 17.71 2.36
C SER A 39 13.70 17.85 1.27
N ASP A 40 14.04 18.53 0.18
CA ASP A 40 13.31 18.54 -1.09
C ASP A 40 13.92 17.56 -2.11
N ARG A 41 14.90 16.74 -1.67
CA ARG A 41 15.57 15.76 -2.51
C ARG A 41 14.76 14.48 -2.57
N LEU A 42 14.15 14.24 -3.72
CA LEU A 42 13.37 13.04 -4.03
C LEU A 42 12.17 12.79 -3.10
N PRO A 43 11.30 13.79 -2.84
CA PRO A 43 10.05 13.53 -2.14
C PRO A 43 9.23 12.48 -2.90
N PHE A 44 8.49 11.68 -2.14
CA PHE A 44 7.52 10.75 -2.71
C PHE A 44 6.25 11.54 -3.05
N GLU A 45 5.81 12.38 -2.12
CA GLU A 45 4.68 13.28 -2.24
C GLU A 45 5.10 14.75 -2.04
N GLY A 46 4.50 15.64 -2.82
CA GLY A 46 4.64 17.07 -2.62
C GLY A 46 6.08 17.56 -2.82
N THR A 47 6.60 18.28 -1.84
CA THR A 47 7.87 19.03 -1.95
C THR A 47 8.88 18.74 -0.86
N GLN A 48 8.49 18.04 0.21
CA GLN A 48 9.35 17.78 1.36
C GLN A 48 9.29 16.30 1.74
N VAL A 49 10.38 15.81 2.33
CA VAL A 49 10.52 14.45 2.86
C VAL A 49 11.38 14.46 4.12
N ALA A 50 11.06 13.61 5.10
CA ALA A 50 11.93 13.43 6.27
C ALA A 50 13.18 12.66 5.85
N THR A 51 14.36 13.18 6.16
CA THR A 51 15.65 12.59 5.80
C THR A 51 16.50 12.37 7.04
N MET A 52 16.94 11.13 7.21
CA MET A 52 17.90 10.68 8.21
C MET A 52 19.29 10.61 7.57
N ASP A 53 20.29 11.26 8.16
CA ASP A 53 21.64 11.39 7.59
C ASP A 53 22.51 10.12 7.78
N ILE A 54 23.84 10.23 7.64
CA ILE A 54 24.76 9.09 7.77
C ILE A 54 24.77 8.50 9.20
N ASN A 55 24.59 9.31 10.23
CA ASN A 55 24.71 8.90 11.63
C ASN A 55 23.46 8.13 12.09
N PRO A 56 23.51 7.39 13.21
CA PRO A 56 22.31 6.83 13.81
C PRO A 56 21.23 7.90 14.01
N ALA A 57 20.02 7.61 13.57
CA ALA A 57 18.93 8.58 13.58
C ALA A 57 17.62 7.90 13.98
N SER A 58 16.74 8.65 14.63
CA SER A 58 15.43 8.17 15.02
C SER A 58 14.39 9.28 14.95
N MET A 59 13.17 8.94 14.55
CA MET A 59 12.01 9.80 14.73
C MET A 59 10.80 8.97 15.15
N TYR A 60 9.91 9.56 15.94
CA TYR A 60 8.68 8.90 16.38
C TYR A 60 7.54 9.88 16.60
N GLN A 61 6.32 9.33 16.64
CA GLN A 61 5.12 10.04 17.06
C GLN A 61 4.27 9.12 17.94
N ASP A 62 3.74 9.70 19.03
CA ASP A 62 2.72 9.05 19.87
C ASP A 62 1.35 9.49 19.37
N VAL A 63 0.51 8.52 19.01
CA VAL A 63 -0.84 8.75 18.50
C VAL A 63 -1.87 8.18 19.46
N SER A 64 -2.96 8.91 19.66
CA SER A 64 -4.06 8.48 20.54
C SER A 64 -4.84 7.33 19.90
N LEU A 65 -5.20 6.33 20.70
CA LEU A 65 -6.10 5.24 20.29
C LEU A 65 -7.59 5.55 20.58
N ALA A 66 -7.90 6.74 21.08
CA ALA A 66 -9.29 7.16 21.29
C ALA A 66 -10.08 7.09 19.97
N GLY A 67 -11.27 6.48 20.01
CA GLY A 67 -12.14 6.35 18.83
C GLY A 67 -11.76 5.22 17.84
N THR A 68 -10.66 4.50 18.08
CA THR A 68 -10.23 3.38 17.20
C THR A 68 -10.91 2.05 17.50
N ASP A 69 -11.77 1.99 18.52
CA ASP A 69 -12.40 0.77 19.03
C ASP A 69 -11.38 -0.35 19.39
N CYS A 70 -10.15 0.03 19.78
CA CYS A 70 -9.03 -0.90 20.00
C CYS A 70 -8.72 -1.78 18.77
N SER A 71 -8.95 -1.24 17.57
CA SER A 71 -8.64 -1.95 16.34
C SER A 71 -7.12 -2.06 16.16
N PRO A 72 -6.62 -3.16 15.57
CA PRO A 72 -5.31 -3.21 14.94
C PRO A 72 -5.10 -2.03 13.99
N LEU A 73 -3.85 -1.69 13.73
CA LEU A 73 -3.49 -0.56 12.89
C LEU A 73 -2.81 -1.07 11.61
N PHE A 74 -3.28 -0.57 10.47
CA PHE A 74 -2.61 -0.69 9.18
C PHE A 74 -1.52 0.39 9.09
N LEU A 75 -0.29 -0.05 8.84
CA LEU A 75 0.87 0.80 8.61
C LEU A 75 1.19 0.80 7.11
N SER A 76 1.35 1.99 6.53
CA SER A 76 1.94 2.18 5.21
C SER A 76 2.96 3.31 5.25
N PHE A 77 4.07 3.19 4.54
CA PHE A 77 5.04 4.28 4.39
C PHE A 77 5.92 4.05 3.17
N ASN A 78 6.46 5.13 2.63
CA ASN A 78 7.42 5.10 1.55
C ASN A 78 8.83 5.28 2.07
N VAL A 79 9.76 4.48 1.54
CA VAL A 79 11.19 4.63 1.81
C VAL A 79 11.99 4.67 0.53
N VAL A 80 12.98 5.54 0.53
CA VAL A 80 14.09 5.53 -0.42
C VAL A 80 15.39 5.76 0.34
N SER A 81 16.47 5.08 -0.02
CA SER A 81 17.73 5.16 0.70
C SER A 81 18.93 5.29 -0.23
N ASN A 82 19.97 6.01 0.20
CA ASN A 82 21.28 6.05 -0.45
C ASN A 82 22.30 5.39 0.47
N ASN A 83 23.20 4.56 -0.06
CA ASN A 83 24.15 3.75 0.73
C ASN A 83 23.50 3.07 1.95
N GLN A 84 22.27 2.63 1.72
CA GLN A 84 21.42 1.63 2.37
C GLN A 84 21.83 1.14 3.76
N PRO A 85 21.59 1.93 4.82
CA PRO A 85 21.73 1.47 6.18
C PRO A 85 20.54 0.60 6.58
N ASP A 86 20.70 -0.19 7.64
CA ASP A 86 19.58 -0.92 8.23
C ASP A 86 18.56 0.05 8.85
N ILE A 87 17.28 -0.27 8.69
CA ILE A 87 16.15 0.49 9.23
C ILE A 87 15.30 -0.45 10.09
N THR A 88 14.81 0.04 11.23
CA THR A 88 13.82 -0.66 12.04
C THR A 88 12.60 0.24 12.21
N VAL A 89 11.42 -0.30 11.92
CA VAL A 89 10.14 0.39 12.08
C VAL A 89 9.32 -0.36 13.12
N GLN A 90 8.82 0.33 14.13
CA GLN A 90 8.09 -0.29 15.23
C GLN A 90 6.81 0.46 15.55
N VAL A 91 5.78 -0.29 15.93
CA VAL A 91 4.61 0.24 16.63
C VAL A 91 4.58 -0.33 18.03
N LEU A 92 4.69 0.52 19.04
CA LEU A 92 4.63 0.13 20.45
C LEU A 92 3.31 0.58 21.08
N TRP A 93 2.70 -0.25 21.92
CA TRP A 93 1.53 0.09 22.71
C TRP A 93 1.92 0.75 24.02
N LEU A 94 1.34 1.91 24.31
CA LEU A 94 1.61 2.67 25.52
C LEU A 94 0.34 2.87 26.37
N ASP A 95 0.50 2.98 27.68
CA ASP A 95 -0.58 3.33 28.62
C ASP A 95 -0.92 4.83 28.58
N SER A 96 -1.90 5.28 29.37
CA SER A 96 -2.30 6.69 29.44
C SER A 96 -1.21 7.64 29.96
N ASN A 97 -0.15 7.10 30.57
CA ASN A 97 1.02 7.84 31.05
C ASN A 97 2.21 7.72 30.08
N HIS A 98 1.99 7.16 28.89
CA HIS A 98 3.00 6.90 27.86
C HIS A 98 4.08 5.89 28.28
N ASN A 99 3.79 5.00 29.24
CA ASN A 99 4.66 3.87 29.56
C ASN A 99 4.45 2.74 28.56
N TYR A 100 5.53 2.07 28.15
CA TYR A 100 5.48 0.88 27.30
C TYR A 100 4.68 -0.25 27.96
N ILE A 101 3.78 -0.86 27.20
CA ILE A 101 3.01 -2.05 27.57
C ILE A 101 3.51 -3.27 26.79
N ALA A 102 3.53 -3.17 25.46
CA ALA A 102 3.87 -4.27 24.56
C ALA A 102 4.25 -3.75 23.18
N SER A 103 4.88 -4.60 22.37
CA SER A 103 5.11 -4.34 20.94
C SER A 103 3.87 -4.76 20.16
N GLY A 104 3.46 -3.94 19.19
CA GLY A 104 2.38 -4.25 18.26
C GLY A 104 2.87 -4.65 16.88
N LEU A 105 4.02 -4.10 16.46
CA LEU A 105 4.68 -4.42 15.21
C LEU A 105 6.17 -4.12 15.31
N GLU A 106 6.99 -4.94 14.66
CA GLU A 106 8.41 -4.69 14.43
C GLU A 106 8.79 -5.16 13.03
N MET A 107 9.29 -4.23 12.23
CA MET A 107 9.79 -4.46 10.89
C MET A 107 11.28 -4.15 10.85
N TYR A 108 12.08 -5.07 10.31
CA TYR A 108 13.51 -4.86 10.08
C TYR A 108 13.78 -4.82 8.58
N ILE A 109 14.17 -3.67 8.06
CA ILE A 109 14.50 -3.50 6.64
C ILE A 109 16.03 -3.49 6.55
N LYS A 110 16.56 -4.56 5.98
CA LYS A 110 18.00 -4.77 5.84
C LYS A 110 18.60 -3.80 4.83
N ALA A 111 19.87 -3.46 5.04
CA ALA A 111 20.72 -2.86 4.04
C ALA A 111 20.62 -3.62 2.71
N ASN A 112 20.54 -2.86 1.61
CA ASN A 112 20.35 -3.32 0.23
C ASN A 112 18.89 -3.50 -0.25
N THR A 113 17.89 -3.30 0.60
CA THR A 113 16.47 -3.42 0.20
C THR A 113 15.86 -2.16 -0.40
N THR A 114 16.41 -0.96 -0.19
CA THR A 114 15.75 0.33 -0.50
C THR A 114 16.59 1.27 -1.40
N ASP A 115 17.45 0.71 -2.26
CA ASP A 115 18.45 1.47 -3.01
C ASP A 115 17.87 2.55 -3.94
N SER A 116 18.44 3.75 -3.88
CA SER A 116 18.13 4.88 -4.75
C SER A 116 18.95 4.93 -6.03
N ALA A 117 20.08 4.20 -6.14
CA ALA A 117 20.92 4.21 -7.35
C ALA A 117 20.12 3.80 -8.61
N ASN A 118 19.11 2.97 -8.41
CA ASN A 118 18.16 2.49 -9.40
C ASN A 118 16.70 2.87 -9.07
N ASN A 119 16.47 3.86 -8.21
CA ASN A 119 15.11 4.30 -7.84
C ASN A 119 14.23 3.17 -7.26
N GLY A 120 14.82 2.29 -6.44
CA GLY A 120 14.18 1.23 -5.65
C GLY A 120 13.30 1.76 -4.51
N ARG A 121 12.34 2.60 -4.89
CA ARG A 121 11.27 3.16 -4.10
C ARG A 121 10.28 2.05 -3.77
N VAL A 122 10.14 1.74 -2.49
CA VAL A 122 9.22 0.72 -2.02
C VAL A 122 8.20 1.34 -1.08
N THR A 123 6.95 0.91 -1.25
CA THR A 123 5.86 1.20 -0.33
C THR A 123 5.70 0.01 0.57
N PHE A 124 5.95 0.17 1.86
CA PHE A 124 5.80 -0.92 2.82
C PHE A 124 4.37 -0.95 3.35
N PHE A 125 3.85 -2.16 3.54
CA PHE A 125 2.55 -2.41 4.17
C PHE A 125 2.73 -3.42 5.30
N ASP A 126 2.11 -3.18 6.44
CA ASP A 126 1.97 -4.18 7.51
C ASP A 126 0.77 -3.86 8.41
N ILE A 127 0.38 -4.81 9.27
CA ILE A 127 -0.69 -4.66 10.25
C ILE A 127 -0.17 -5.05 11.62
N THR A 128 -0.44 -4.22 12.62
CA THR A 128 -0.10 -4.53 14.01
C THR A 128 -0.93 -5.69 14.56
N ASP A 129 -0.47 -6.30 15.65
CA ASP A 129 -1.36 -7.04 16.55
C ASP A 129 -2.45 -6.12 17.13
N SER A 130 -3.46 -6.69 17.80
CA SER A 130 -4.45 -5.88 18.52
C SER A 130 -3.81 -5.16 19.73
N PRO A 131 -4.20 -3.90 19.99
CA PRO A 131 -3.82 -3.20 21.22
C PRO A 131 -4.19 -4.03 22.46
N PRO A 132 -3.25 -4.26 23.40
CA PRO A 132 -3.55 -4.98 24.64
C PRO A 132 -4.44 -4.15 25.58
N PRO A 133 -5.10 -4.77 26.57
CA PRO A 133 -5.86 -4.04 27.59
C PRO A 133 -5.00 -2.97 28.29
N GLY A 134 -5.54 -1.76 28.39
CA GLY A 134 -4.84 -0.62 29.00
C GLY A 134 -4.02 0.23 28.02
N ALA A 135 -3.86 -0.21 26.77
CA ALA A 135 -3.31 0.64 25.72
C ALA A 135 -4.20 1.87 25.49
N ALA A 136 -3.58 3.04 25.46
CA ALA A 136 -4.21 4.33 25.20
C ALA A 136 -3.54 5.08 24.04
N PHE A 137 -2.26 4.80 23.79
CA PHE A 137 -1.50 5.36 22.68
C PHE A 137 -0.76 4.28 21.91
N ALA A 138 -0.45 4.55 20.64
CA ALA A 138 0.53 3.83 19.87
C ALA A 138 1.72 4.75 19.58
N ARG A 139 2.94 4.24 19.69
CA ARG A 139 4.15 4.94 19.26
C ARG A 139 4.66 4.32 17.97
N LEU A 140 4.60 5.06 16.87
CA LEU A 140 5.28 4.70 15.63
C LEU A 140 6.70 5.24 15.66
N ILE A 141 7.69 4.38 15.49
CA ILE A 141 9.12 4.71 15.54
C ILE A 141 9.79 4.28 14.24
N PHE A 142 10.59 5.16 13.67
CA PHE A 142 11.57 4.84 12.65
C PHE A 142 12.96 5.02 13.24
N ASN A 143 13.76 3.96 13.22
CA ASN A 143 15.17 3.97 13.62
C ASN A 143 16.02 3.60 12.43
N LYS A 144 17.15 4.28 12.27
CA LYS A 144 18.14 3.99 11.25
C LYS A 144 19.50 3.77 11.91
N ALA A 145 20.16 2.68 11.53
CA ALA A 145 21.52 2.38 11.97
C ALA A 145 22.54 3.38 11.39
N GLU A 146 23.78 3.32 11.88
CA GLU A 146 24.89 4.03 11.25
C GLU A 146 25.08 3.55 9.81
N GLY A 147 25.18 4.49 8.87
CA GLY A 147 25.46 4.22 7.47
C GLY A 147 26.92 4.43 7.11
N PHE A 148 27.27 4.22 5.84
CA PHE A 148 28.62 4.44 5.32
C PHE A 148 28.61 5.46 4.17
N GLY A 149 29.63 6.32 4.09
CA GLY A 149 29.72 7.33 3.03
C GLY A 149 28.59 8.36 3.07
N GLU A 150 28.04 8.75 1.92
CA GLU A 150 26.88 9.67 1.87
C GLU A 150 25.55 8.92 2.07
N SER A 151 25.44 8.16 3.17
CA SER A 151 24.25 7.36 3.47
C SER A 151 23.10 8.24 3.95
N THR A 152 21.90 8.01 3.41
CA THR A 152 20.68 8.72 3.81
C THR A 152 19.47 7.81 3.69
N VAL A 153 18.50 7.96 4.57
CA VAL A 153 17.16 7.34 4.43
C VAL A 153 16.12 8.44 4.39
N SER A 154 15.26 8.42 3.39
CA SER A 154 14.15 9.35 3.26
C SER A 154 12.83 8.60 3.42
N ILE A 155 11.96 9.11 4.29
CA ILE A 155 10.66 8.54 4.65
C ILE A 155 9.57 9.55 4.29
N ASP A 156 8.51 9.07 3.65
CA ASP A 156 7.37 9.89 3.22
C ASP A 156 6.05 9.12 3.33
N GLN A 157 4.92 9.81 3.19
CA GLN A 157 3.55 9.28 3.18
C GLN A 157 3.26 8.25 4.28
N VAL A 158 3.54 8.61 5.53
CA VAL A 158 3.34 7.70 6.66
C VAL A 158 1.86 7.60 7.03
N ILE A 159 1.29 6.41 6.95
CA ILE A 159 -0.08 6.12 7.33
C ILE A 159 -0.08 5.16 8.51
N LEU A 160 -0.86 5.50 9.53
CA LEU A 160 -1.23 4.58 10.59
C LEU A 160 -2.74 4.73 10.82
N ALA A 161 -3.52 3.74 10.41
CA ALA A 161 -4.98 3.83 10.45
C ALA A 161 -5.63 2.56 11.01
N PRO A 162 -6.78 2.63 11.69
CA PRO A 162 -7.51 1.45 12.12
C PRO A 162 -7.86 0.50 10.97
N VAL A 163 -7.79 -0.81 11.22
CA VAL A 163 -8.21 -1.86 10.28
C VAL A 163 -9.07 -2.91 10.99
N GLY A 164 -10.01 -3.52 10.25
CA GLY A 164 -11.08 -4.35 10.81
C GLY A 164 -10.62 -5.64 11.51
N SER A 165 -9.39 -6.10 11.30
CA SER A 165 -8.77 -7.18 12.08
C SER A 165 -7.25 -7.13 11.99
N ALA A 166 -6.59 -7.93 12.84
CA ALA A 166 -5.16 -8.22 12.66
C ALA A 166 -4.99 -9.10 11.41
N ASN A 167 -3.74 -9.32 10.99
CA ASN A 167 -3.45 -10.25 9.91
C ASN A 167 -3.92 -11.67 10.30
N LEU A 168 -4.82 -12.23 9.49
CA LEU A 168 -5.43 -13.53 9.74
C LEU A 168 -4.52 -14.68 9.28
N LEU A 169 -3.53 -14.39 8.43
CA LEU A 169 -2.52 -15.35 8.01
C LEU A 169 -1.60 -15.75 9.16
N LYS A 170 -1.10 -16.98 9.09
CA LYS A 170 -0.01 -17.45 9.93
C LYS A 170 1.30 -17.34 9.17
N ASN A 171 2.31 -16.82 9.85
CA ASN A 171 3.66 -16.65 9.29
C ASN A 171 3.65 -15.92 7.92
N PRO A 172 3.02 -14.72 7.84
CA PRO A 172 2.82 -13.99 6.58
C PRO A 172 4.11 -13.51 5.91
N SER A 173 5.18 -13.42 6.69
CA SER A 173 6.52 -12.96 6.32
C SER A 173 7.57 -14.08 6.27
N PHE A 174 7.14 -15.34 6.43
CA PHE A 174 8.03 -16.52 6.34
C PHE A 174 9.18 -16.59 7.36
N GLU A 175 9.22 -15.71 8.37
CA GLU A 175 10.23 -15.67 9.44
C GLU A 175 10.31 -16.97 10.25
N ALA A 176 9.19 -17.69 10.37
CA ALA A 176 9.13 -19.01 11.00
C ALA A 176 9.29 -20.15 9.98
N GLY A 177 9.88 -19.89 8.82
CA GLY A 177 10.07 -20.83 7.73
C GLY A 177 8.79 -21.03 6.91
N PHE A 178 8.49 -22.27 6.52
CA PHE A 178 7.34 -22.59 5.66
C PHE A 178 6.10 -23.06 6.45
N ILE A 179 6.01 -22.69 7.74
CA ILE A 179 4.92 -23.11 8.63
C ILE A 179 3.58 -22.54 8.12
N SER A 180 2.55 -23.37 8.08
CA SER A 180 1.17 -23.07 7.64
C SER A 180 1.00 -22.74 6.15
N TRP A 181 2.07 -22.76 5.37
CA TRP A 181 2.03 -22.63 3.92
C TRP A 181 2.23 -23.99 3.24
N SER A 182 1.71 -24.12 2.02
CA SER A 182 1.88 -25.32 1.19
C SER A 182 2.23 -24.92 -0.25
N GLY A 183 3.31 -25.46 -0.80
CA GLY A 183 3.73 -25.22 -2.17
C GLY A 183 4.93 -26.08 -2.53
N ALA A 184 4.76 -27.02 -3.46
CA ALA A 184 5.74 -28.08 -3.71
C ALA A 184 7.09 -27.57 -4.26
N ASN A 185 7.05 -26.47 -4.99
CA ASN A 185 8.21 -25.86 -5.66
C ASN A 185 8.72 -24.61 -4.94
N TYR A 186 8.09 -24.24 -3.82
CA TYR A 186 8.46 -23.08 -3.04
C TYR A 186 9.38 -23.49 -1.89
N SER A 187 10.31 -22.61 -1.56
CA SER A 187 11.22 -22.78 -0.43
C SER A 187 11.48 -21.43 0.25
N VAL A 188 11.87 -21.46 1.51
CA VAL A 188 12.22 -20.25 2.25
C VAL A 188 13.61 -19.79 1.83
N SER A 189 13.77 -18.50 1.55
CA SER A 189 15.07 -17.85 1.32
C SER A 189 15.39 -16.89 2.45
N PHE A 190 16.68 -16.57 2.60
CA PHE A 190 17.20 -15.57 3.54
C PHE A 190 18.14 -14.57 2.85
N GLU A 191 18.07 -14.51 1.51
CA GLU A 191 19.01 -13.76 0.69
C GLU A 191 18.62 -12.28 0.59
N THR A 192 17.42 -12.02 0.06
CA THR A 192 16.93 -10.68 -0.28
C THR A 192 15.46 -10.51 0.10
N PRO A 193 15.09 -10.65 1.39
CA PRO A 193 13.72 -10.44 1.83
C PRO A 193 13.31 -8.96 1.68
N LEU A 194 12.01 -8.72 1.54
CA LEU A 194 11.46 -7.37 1.54
C LEU A 194 11.59 -6.75 2.94
N GLN A 195 11.32 -7.54 3.98
CA GLN A 195 11.63 -7.16 5.35
C GLN A 195 11.83 -8.41 6.23
N GLY A 196 12.39 -8.23 7.42
CA GLY A 196 12.76 -9.32 8.30
C GLY A 196 14.00 -10.07 7.80
N ALA A 197 14.05 -11.37 8.06
CA ALA A 197 15.15 -12.24 7.70
C ALA A 197 14.82 -13.18 6.54
N ALA A 198 13.54 -13.42 6.24
CA ALA A 198 13.12 -14.47 5.32
C ALA A 198 12.12 -14.01 4.26
N ASP A 199 12.16 -14.68 3.10
CA ASP A 199 11.13 -14.62 2.06
C ASP A 199 10.75 -16.05 1.63
N VAL A 200 9.76 -16.17 0.75
CA VAL A 200 9.55 -17.41 0.00
C VAL A 200 9.93 -17.22 -1.46
N THR A 201 10.63 -18.22 -2.02
CA THR A 201 11.11 -18.20 -3.41
C THR A 201 10.81 -19.48 -4.17
N THR A 202 10.67 -19.36 -5.49
CA THR A 202 10.59 -20.48 -6.45
C THR A 202 11.38 -20.16 -7.73
N ALA A 203 11.98 -21.19 -8.32
CA ALA A 203 12.65 -21.13 -9.63
C ALA A 203 11.97 -22.05 -10.66
N LEU A 204 10.88 -22.73 -10.30
CA LEU A 204 10.17 -23.69 -11.13
C LEU A 204 8.69 -23.33 -11.35
N GLY A 205 8.23 -22.23 -10.75
CA GLY A 205 6.82 -21.86 -10.71
C GLY A 205 5.98 -22.83 -9.88
N GLY A 206 4.66 -22.78 -10.05
CA GLY A 206 3.66 -23.58 -9.34
C GLY A 206 2.87 -22.78 -8.31
N THR A 207 2.20 -23.50 -7.41
CA THR A 207 1.27 -22.91 -6.46
C THR A 207 1.83 -22.81 -5.03
N LEU A 208 1.54 -21.70 -4.37
CA LEU A 208 1.74 -21.46 -2.94
C LEU A 208 0.39 -21.10 -2.33
N ILE A 209 -0.03 -21.82 -1.30
CA ILE A 209 -1.34 -21.64 -0.67
C ILE A 209 -1.28 -21.57 0.85
N GLN A 210 -2.24 -20.84 1.43
CA GLN A 210 -2.62 -20.94 2.83
C GLN A 210 -4.15 -20.79 2.96
N ASP A 211 -4.78 -21.74 3.65
CA ASP A 211 -6.20 -21.69 3.97
C ASP A 211 -6.40 -21.02 5.33
N VAL A 212 -7.20 -19.96 5.36
CA VAL A 212 -7.44 -19.09 6.51
C VAL A 212 -8.90 -19.24 6.98
N PRO A 213 -9.15 -19.68 8.22
CA PRO A 213 -10.49 -19.70 8.79
C PRO A 213 -11.09 -18.29 8.89
N ILE A 214 -12.32 -18.10 8.41
CA ILE A 214 -13.05 -16.83 8.41
C ILE A 214 -14.43 -16.92 9.06
N GLU A 215 -14.83 -18.09 9.56
CA GLU A 215 -16.14 -18.34 10.19
C GLU A 215 -16.39 -17.50 11.45
N ASN A 216 -15.31 -16.99 12.08
CA ASN A 216 -15.39 -16.10 13.23
C ASN A 216 -15.42 -14.61 12.85
N GLN A 217 -15.36 -14.29 11.55
CA GLN A 217 -15.55 -12.94 11.03
C GLN A 217 -17.03 -12.70 10.73
N PRO A 218 -17.51 -11.45 10.68
CA PRO A 218 -18.88 -11.17 10.27
C PRO A 218 -19.18 -11.73 8.87
N SER A 219 -20.33 -12.36 8.72
CA SER A 219 -20.79 -12.89 7.44
C SER A 219 -20.84 -11.79 6.38
N GLY A 220 -20.38 -12.08 5.16
CA GLY A 220 -20.35 -11.08 4.09
C GLY A 220 -19.26 -10.01 4.24
N SER A 221 -18.21 -10.27 5.03
CA SER A 221 -17.07 -9.35 5.13
C SER A 221 -16.26 -9.29 3.85
N SER A 222 -15.72 -8.12 3.55
CA SER A 222 -14.60 -7.92 2.62
C SER A 222 -13.28 -7.92 3.38
N TYR A 223 -12.18 -8.10 2.65
CA TYR A 223 -10.85 -8.23 3.24
C TYR A 223 -9.83 -7.39 2.48
N LEU A 224 -8.90 -6.78 3.23
CA LEU A 224 -7.66 -6.21 2.73
C LEU A 224 -6.71 -7.34 2.39
N PHE A 225 -6.19 -7.32 1.17
CA PHE A 225 -5.14 -8.21 0.70
C PHE A 225 -3.95 -7.40 0.21
N SER A 226 -2.74 -7.77 0.64
CA SER A 226 -1.51 -7.13 0.18
C SER A 226 -0.35 -8.12 0.20
N PHE A 227 0.66 -7.90 -0.65
CA PHE A 227 1.90 -8.67 -0.67
C PHE A 227 2.99 -7.90 -1.41
N GLY A 228 4.26 -8.22 -1.14
CA GLY A 228 5.40 -7.83 -1.96
C GLY A 228 5.84 -8.96 -2.88
N ALA A 229 6.14 -8.64 -4.14
CA ALA A 229 6.72 -9.57 -5.09
C ALA A 229 7.95 -8.98 -5.78
N TYR A 230 8.94 -9.83 -6.03
CA TYR A 230 10.15 -9.48 -6.79
C TYR A 230 10.53 -10.65 -7.69
N ALA A 231 11.03 -10.36 -8.89
CA ALA A 231 11.52 -11.38 -9.79
C ALA A 231 12.88 -11.02 -10.40
N GLU A 232 13.72 -12.05 -10.54
CA GLU A 232 14.89 -12.04 -11.42
C GLU A 232 14.50 -12.82 -12.68
N GLY A 233 14.50 -12.16 -13.85
CA GLY A 233 14.06 -12.78 -15.10
C GLY A 233 12.54 -12.78 -15.32
N SER A 234 12.07 -13.59 -16.27
CA SER A 234 10.67 -13.54 -16.71
C SER A 234 9.78 -14.42 -15.83
N VAL A 235 8.80 -13.79 -15.18
CA VAL A 235 7.87 -14.43 -14.23
C VAL A 235 6.50 -13.81 -14.36
N SER A 236 5.47 -14.62 -14.58
CA SER A 236 4.09 -14.21 -14.34
C SER A 236 3.59 -14.77 -12.99
N LEU A 237 2.71 -14.03 -12.35
CA LEU A 237 2.16 -14.39 -11.04
C LEU A 237 0.68 -14.01 -10.98
N THR A 238 -0.18 -14.95 -10.60
CA THR A 238 -1.59 -14.68 -10.29
C THR A 238 -1.80 -14.89 -8.79
N ALA A 239 -2.19 -13.83 -8.09
CA ALA A 239 -2.57 -13.88 -6.68
C ALA A 239 -4.10 -13.84 -6.54
N GLN A 240 -4.67 -14.78 -5.79
CA GLN A 240 -6.10 -14.94 -5.64
C GLN A 240 -6.51 -15.09 -4.17
N VAL A 241 -7.73 -14.63 -3.87
CA VAL A 241 -8.47 -14.99 -2.67
C VAL A 241 -9.68 -15.82 -3.08
N LEU A 242 -9.65 -17.12 -2.80
CA LEU A 242 -10.75 -18.04 -3.11
C LEU A 242 -11.59 -18.32 -1.86
N TRP A 243 -12.91 -18.38 -2.00
CA TRP A 243 -13.80 -18.71 -0.88
C TRP A 243 -14.05 -20.21 -0.82
N LEU A 244 -13.93 -20.81 0.35
CA LEU A 244 -14.19 -22.24 0.56
C LEU A 244 -15.34 -22.46 1.54
N ASP A 245 -16.16 -23.47 1.26
CA ASP A 245 -17.14 -23.99 2.22
C ASP A 245 -16.49 -24.95 3.25
N ALA A 246 -17.32 -25.48 4.16
CA ALA A 246 -16.85 -26.38 5.23
C ALA A 246 -16.35 -27.74 4.71
N GLY A 247 -16.62 -28.07 3.44
CA GLY A 247 -16.11 -29.26 2.75
C GLY A 247 -14.89 -28.98 1.88
N ASP A 248 -14.25 -27.81 2.02
CA ASP A 248 -13.11 -27.36 1.23
C ASP A 248 -13.39 -27.19 -0.27
N ASN A 249 -14.66 -27.03 -0.65
CA ASN A 249 -15.03 -26.73 -2.03
C ASN A 249 -14.97 -25.23 -2.28
N ILE A 250 -14.41 -24.84 -3.43
CA ILE A 250 -14.45 -23.44 -3.90
C ILE A 250 -15.91 -23.06 -4.20
N ILE A 251 -16.33 -21.90 -3.69
CA ILE A 251 -17.68 -21.39 -3.86
C ILE A 251 -17.68 -20.00 -4.50
N GLY A 252 -18.50 -19.83 -5.54
CA GLY A 252 -18.59 -18.59 -6.29
C GLY A 252 -17.32 -18.27 -7.08
N SER A 253 -17.21 -17.03 -7.53
CA SER A 253 -16.00 -16.48 -8.14
C SER A 253 -14.94 -16.16 -7.06
N PRO A 254 -13.66 -16.07 -7.43
CA PRO A 254 -12.64 -15.49 -6.55
C PRO A 254 -13.12 -14.15 -5.96
N GLY A 255 -12.85 -13.94 -4.68
CA GLY A 255 -13.07 -12.65 -4.04
C GLY A 255 -12.16 -11.57 -4.59
N LEU A 256 -10.98 -11.97 -5.06
CA LEU A 256 -9.98 -11.11 -5.68
C LEU A 256 -9.10 -11.98 -6.60
N GLU A 257 -8.66 -11.37 -7.70
CA GLU A 257 -7.64 -11.89 -8.61
C GLU A 257 -6.76 -10.72 -9.04
N ILE A 258 -5.45 -10.85 -8.83
CA ILE A 258 -4.41 -9.91 -9.26
C ILE A 258 -3.50 -10.70 -10.19
N THR A 259 -3.50 -10.36 -11.46
CA THR A 259 -2.62 -11.00 -12.46
C THR A 259 -1.43 -10.09 -12.71
N ILE A 260 -0.22 -10.60 -12.58
CA ILE A 260 1.01 -9.87 -12.75
C ILE A 260 1.70 -10.42 -14.00
N PRO A 261 1.88 -9.60 -15.05
CA PRO A 261 2.45 -10.06 -16.31
C PRO A 261 3.95 -10.36 -16.22
N SER A 262 4.50 -11.00 -17.25
CA SER A 262 5.82 -11.63 -17.20
C SER A 262 7.01 -10.69 -17.06
N ASP A 263 6.83 -9.41 -17.40
CA ASP A 263 7.94 -8.49 -17.58
C ASP A 263 8.04 -7.45 -16.46
N ILE A 264 6.94 -7.17 -15.74
CA ILE A 264 6.88 -6.06 -14.79
C ILE A 264 7.83 -6.26 -13.59
N LEU A 265 7.80 -7.42 -12.93
CA LEU A 265 8.56 -7.62 -11.69
C LEU A 265 10.08 -7.51 -11.90
N ASN A 266 10.58 -8.00 -13.04
CA ASN A 266 12.00 -7.89 -13.37
C ASN A 266 12.41 -6.49 -13.83
N GLN A 267 11.49 -5.70 -14.40
CA GLN A 267 11.74 -4.29 -14.73
C GLN A 267 11.70 -3.37 -13.51
N GLN A 268 11.08 -3.80 -12.41
CA GLN A 268 11.02 -3.00 -11.20
C GLN A 268 12.40 -2.83 -10.53
N GLU A 269 13.34 -3.76 -10.77
CA GLU A 269 14.67 -3.85 -10.13
C GLU A 269 14.65 -3.99 -8.59
N ASN A 270 13.46 -4.02 -8.00
CA ASN A 270 13.20 -4.20 -6.57
C ASN A 270 11.77 -4.76 -6.39
N TYR A 271 11.35 -5.01 -5.15
CA TYR A 271 9.99 -5.41 -4.85
C TYR A 271 8.95 -4.41 -5.35
N LEU A 272 7.87 -4.93 -5.91
CA LEU A 272 6.63 -4.22 -6.16
C LEU A 272 5.58 -4.73 -5.18
N THR A 273 4.86 -3.81 -4.54
CA THR A 273 3.88 -4.15 -3.50
C THR A 273 2.47 -3.92 -3.99
N TYR A 274 1.62 -4.91 -3.83
CA TYR A 274 0.23 -4.88 -4.26
C TYR A 274 -0.68 -4.71 -3.06
N LEU A 275 -1.79 -4.00 -3.24
CA LEU A 275 -2.84 -3.85 -2.24
C LEU A 275 -4.19 -3.83 -2.96
N ASP A 276 -5.17 -4.58 -2.46
CA ASP A 276 -6.56 -4.49 -2.92
C ASP A 276 -7.54 -4.94 -1.83
N LEU A 277 -8.83 -4.74 -2.09
CA LEU A 277 -9.95 -5.13 -1.25
C LEU A 277 -10.79 -6.17 -1.96
N THR A 278 -11.00 -7.33 -1.32
CA THR A 278 -11.82 -8.39 -1.90
C THR A 278 -13.29 -7.98 -2.04
N ASN A 279 -13.98 -8.56 -3.00
CA ASN A 279 -15.43 -8.70 -2.93
C ASN A 279 -15.85 -9.39 -1.62
N PRO A 280 -17.09 -9.16 -1.14
CA PRO A 280 -17.59 -9.80 0.07
C PRO A 280 -17.56 -11.33 -0.02
N ALA A 281 -17.16 -11.99 1.06
CA ALA A 281 -17.24 -13.45 1.16
C ALA A 281 -18.71 -13.93 1.06
N PRO A 282 -19.01 -14.96 0.24
CA PRO A 282 -20.34 -15.56 0.17
C PRO A 282 -20.83 -16.08 1.53
N LEU A 283 -22.15 -16.14 1.75
CA LEU A 283 -22.76 -16.48 3.05
C LEU A 283 -22.35 -17.85 3.64
N ASN A 284 -21.92 -18.79 2.81
CA ASN A 284 -21.50 -20.13 3.22
C ASN A 284 -19.97 -20.31 3.21
N ALA A 285 -19.20 -19.24 3.00
CA ALA A 285 -17.76 -19.27 3.10
C ALA A 285 -17.34 -19.41 4.56
N VAL A 286 -16.50 -20.40 4.84
CA VAL A 286 -15.90 -20.61 6.17
C VAL A 286 -14.38 -20.49 6.14
N LYS A 287 -13.75 -20.61 4.97
CA LYS A 287 -12.32 -20.29 4.79
C LYS A 287 -12.12 -19.38 3.60
N ALA A 288 -11.03 -18.62 3.65
CA ALA A 288 -10.42 -17.99 2.49
C ALA A 288 -9.13 -18.74 2.16
N ARG A 289 -8.94 -19.13 0.91
CA ARG A 289 -7.65 -19.64 0.41
C ARG A 289 -6.91 -18.49 -0.24
N ILE A 290 -5.77 -18.13 0.35
CA ILE A 290 -4.78 -17.29 -0.31
C ILE A 290 -3.98 -18.19 -1.23
N LEU A 291 -3.95 -17.85 -2.52
CA LEU A 291 -3.29 -18.64 -3.55
C LEU A 291 -2.41 -17.73 -4.40
N PHE A 292 -1.16 -18.11 -4.55
CA PHE A 292 -0.26 -17.59 -5.58
C PHE A 292 -0.01 -18.71 -6.59
N ASP A 293 -0.28 -18.47 -7.85
CA ASP A 293 0.07 -19.35 -8.97
C ASP A 293 1.10 -18.64 -9.85
N SER A 294 2.25 -19.29 -10.06
CA SER A 294 3.37 -18.66 -10.77
C SER A 294 3.84 -19.50 -11.95
N ASP A 295 4.18 -18.81 -13.03
CA ASP A 295 4.96 -19.38 -14.14
C ASP A 295 6.31 -18.68 -14.18
N VAL A 296 7.38 -19.48 -14.09
CA VAL A 296 8.75 -18.98 -13.95
C VAL A 296 9.58 -19.56 -15.08
N ALA A 297 10.06 -18.69 -15.97
CA ALA A 297 10.89 -19.11 -17.10
C ALA A 297 12.24 -19.68 -16.64
N ASP A 298 12.83 -20.55 -17.46
CA ASP A 298 14.14 -21.16 -17.18
C ASP A 298 15.20 -20.09 -16.83
N GLY A 299 15.86 -20.26 -15.70
CA GLY A 299 16.87 -19.33 -15.20
C GLY A 299 16.32 -18.10 -14.48
N SER A 300 14.99 -17.99 -14.33
CA SER A 300 14.32 -16.93 -13.58
C SER A 300 14.00 -17.38 -12.15
N ARG A 301 13.64 -16.42 -11.30
CA ARG A 301 13.29 -16.65 -9.89
C ARG A 301 12.23 -15.66 -9.44
N LEU A 302 11.23 -16.15 -8.71
CA LEU A 302 10.22 -15.35 -8.03
C LEU A 302 10.50 -15.32 -6.53
N ARG A 303 10.22 -14.19 -5.89
CA ARG A 303 10.16 -14.02 -4.43
C ARG A 303 8.85 -13.37 -4.03
N ILE A 304 8.28 -13.81 -2.92
CA ILE A 304 7.08 -13.25 -2.30
C ILE A 304 7.38 -13.04 -0.82
N ASP A 305 6.90 -11.93 -0.26
CA ASP A 305 7.05 -11.59 1.15
C ASP A 305 5.87 -10.70 1.61
N GLN A 306 5.68 -10.56 2.91
CA GLN A 306 4.73 -9.63 3.54
C GLN A 306 3.28 -9.79 3.10
N VAL A 307 2.75 -11.00 3.22
CA VAL A 307 1.37 -11.26 2.82
C VAL A 307 0.39 -10.81 3.90
N ILE A 308 -0.50 -9.89 3.58
CA ILE A 308 -1.55 -9.40 4.48
C ILE A 308 -2.89 -9.94 4.05
N PHE A 309 -3.65 -10.49 4.99
CA PHE A 309 -5.06 -10.77 4.82
C PHE A 309 -5.83 -10.39 6.09
N ALA A 310 -6.57 -9.30 6.05
CA ALA A 310 -7.28 -8.76 7.21
C ALA A 310 -8.69 -8.31 6.83
N ARG A 311 -9.63 -8.30 7.77
CA ARG A 311 -10.99 -7.81 7.53
C ARG A 311 -10.95 -6.31 7.21
N ALA A 312 -11.70 -5.94 6.18
CA ALA A 312 -11.91 -4.55 5.75
C ALA A 312 -13.38 -4.13 5.93
N GLY A 313 -13.61 -2.82 5.92
CA GLY A 313 -14.94 -2.22 6.05
C GLY A 313 -15.76 -2.20 4.76
N SER A 314 -15.12 -2.40 3.60
CA SER A 314 -15.79 -2.57 2.30
C SER A 314 -14.91 -3.32 1.30
N SER A 315 -15.50 -3.69 0.16
CA SER A 315 -14.75 -4.03 -1.06
C SER A 315 -14.17 -2.76 -1.70
N ASN A 316 -13.41 -2.94 -2.79
CA ASN A 316 -13.11 -1.84 -3.69
C ASN A 316 -14.43 -1.31 -4.29
N LEU A 317 -14.62 0.00 -4.21
CA LEU A 317 -15.86 0.68 -4.60
C LEU A 317 -15.80 1.19 -6.05
N LEU A 318 -14.61 1.21 -6.64
CA LEU A 318 -14.39 1.58 -8.04
C LEU A 318 -14.79 0.43 -8.96
N GLN A 319 -15.32 0.80 -10.12
CA GLN A 319 -15.59 -0.10 -11.23
C GLN A 319 -14.46 -0.01 -12.24
N ASN A 320 -14.07 -1.16 -12.79
CA ASN A 320 -12.95 -1.29 -13.73
C ASN A 320 -11.67 -0.56 -13.24
N PRO A 321 -11.20 -0.82 -12.00
CA PRO A 321 -10.08 -0.10 -11.40
C PRO A 321 -8.72 -0.38 -12.05
N SER A 322 -8.58 -1.49 -12.79
CA SER A 322 -7.38 -1.91 -13.52
C SER A 322 -7.49 -1.72 -15.04
N PHE A 323 -8.55 -1.10 -15.54
CA PHE A 323 -8.71 -0.77 -16.98
C PHE A 323 -8.74 -1.97 -17.95
N GLU A 324 -8.93 -3.19 -17.44
CA GLU A 324 -9.06 -4.43 -18.24
C GLU A 324 -10.28 -4.40 -19.18
N ASP A 325 -11.28 -3.57 -18.88
CA ASP A 325 -12.43 -3.28 -19.75
C ASP A 325 -12.32 -1.88 -20.40
N GLY A 326 -11.09 -1.49 -20.76
CA GLY A 326 -10.80 -0.18 -21.34
C GLY A 326 -11.07 0.97 -20.35
N LEU A 327 -11.66 2.06 -20.84
CA LEU A 327 -12.09 3.21 -20.02
C LEU A 327 -13.55 3.11 -19.55
N ASN A 328 -14.16 1.92 -19.59
CA ASN A 328 -15.54 1.76 -19.14
C ASN A 328 -15.69 2.18 -17.67
N ASN A 329 -16.75 2.94 -17.37
CA ASN A 329 -17.05 3.58 -16.07
C ASN A 329 -16.11 4.72 -15.65
N TRP A 330 -15.11 5.07 -16.47
CA TRP A 330 -14.30 6.25 -16.30
C TRP A 330 -14.77 7.35 -17.24
N THR A 331 -14.86 8.58 -16.74
CA THR A 331 -14.90 9.76 -17.60
C THR A 331 -13.46 10.25 -17.77
N ASP A 332 -13.07 10.55 -19.00
CA ASP A 332 -11.71 10.95 -19.32
C ASP A 332 -11.65 12.23 -20.18
N ILE A 333 -10.51 12.91 -20.07
CA ILE A 333 -10.09 13.96 -20.99
C ILE A 333 -8.64 13.64 -21.36
N ASN A 334 -8.38 13.38 -22.63
CA ASN A 334 -7.08 12.93 -23.14
C ASN A 334 -6.56 11.66 -22.43
N GLY A 335 -7.49 10.78 -22.02
CA GLY A 335 -7.17 9.46 -21.52
C GLY A 335 -7.20 8.43 -22.64
N THR A 336 -6.45 7.35 -22.44
CA THR A 336 -6.55 6.15 -23.28
C THR A 336 -6.22 4.92 -22.44
N THR A 337 -6.46 3.74 -22.98
CA THR A 337 -5.97 2.49 -22.40
C THR A 337 -4.75 2.04 -23.20
N ILE A 338 -3.72 1.60 -22.50
CA ILE A 338 -2.55 0.95 -23.10
C ILE A 338 -2.58 -0.54 -22.76
N LEU A 339 -1.99 -1.35 -23.62
CA LEU A 339 -1.82 -2.79 -23.40
C LEU A 339 -0.32 -3.11 -23.34
N GLY A 340 0.08 -4.06 -22.50
CA GLY A 340 1.48 -4.50 -22.45
C GLY A 340 1.78 -5.50 -21.33
N ALA A 341 2.89 -6.22 -21.45
CA ALA A 341 3.36 -7.15 -20.42
C ALA A 341 4.12 -6.46 -19.26
N ASP A 342 4.22 -5.13 -19.31
CA ASP A 342 4.89 -4.29 -18.32
C ASP A 342 3.88 -3.40 -17.55
N VAL A 343 2.58 -3.67 -17.66
CA VAL A 343 1.55 -3.01 -16.83
C VAL A 343 1.68 -3.44 -15.37
N TYR A 344 1.06 -2.71 -14.46
CA TYR A 344 1.18 -2.97 -13.02
C TYR A 344 0.48 -4.30 -12.67
N GLU A 345 -0.72 -4.48 -13.22
CA GLU A 345 -1.55 -5.68 -13.16
C GLU A 345 -2.28 -5.90 -14.50
N GLY A 346 -2.65 -7.14 -14.80
CA GLY A 346 -3.50 -7.50 -15.91
C GLY A 346 -2.80 -7.37 -17.26
N GLU A 347 -3.56 -6.95 -18.26
CA GLU A 347 -3.07 -6.70 -19.62
C GLU A 347 -3.13 -5.22 -20.00
N ALA A 348 -3.83 -4.40 -19.21
CA ALA A 348 -4.16 -3.03 -19.51
C ALA A 348 -3.75 -2.04 -18.42
N ALA A 349 -3.60 -0.77 -18.79
CA ALA A 349 -3.49 0.34 -17.84
C ALA A 349 -4.10 1.61 -18.45
N GLY A 350 -4.62 2.50 -17.60
CA GLY A 350 -5.06 3.82 -18.01
C GLY A 350 -3.85 4.71 -18.28
N SER A 351 -3.85 5.48 -19.36
CA SER A 351 -2.75 6.37 -19.75
C SER A 351 -3.24 7.78 -20.04
N LEU A 352 -2.65 8.78 -19.39
CA LEU A 352 -2.89 10.20 -19.62
C LEU A 352 -1.85 10.78 -20.59
N ASP A 353 -2.32 11.52 -21.59
CA ASP A 353 -1.47 11.97 -22.70
C ASP A 353 -0.46 13.07 -22.33
N ILE A 354 0.48 13.32 -23.24
CA ILE A 354 1.61 14.24 -23.10
C ILE A 354 1.18 15.68 -22.83
N ILE A 355 0.03 16.10 -23.37
CA ILE A 355 -0.55 17.44 -23.18
C ILE A 355 -1.32 17.60 -21.86
N GLY A 356 -1.26 16.61 -20.98
CA GLY A 356 -2.09 16.56 -19.77
C GLY A 356 -3.44 15.89 -20.04
N GLY A 357 -4.14 15.58 -18.95
CA GLY A 357 -5.39 14.84 -19.01
C GLY A 357 -5.98 14.56 -17.64
N VAL A 358 -7.18 13.98 -17.66
CA VAL A 358 -7.94 13.64 -16.45
C VAL A 358 -8.58 12.26 -16.61
N PHE A 359 -8.54 11.48 -15.53
CA PHE A 359 -9.48 10.38 -15.29
C PHE A 359 -10.35 10.75 -14.08
N LEU A 360 -11.64 10.48 -14.16
CA LEU A 360 -12.55 10.66 -13.04
C LEU A 360 -13.61 9.55 -12.97
N GLN A 361 -13.93 9.13 -11.75
CA GLN A 361 -15.04 8.23 -11.46
C GLN A 361 -15.74 8.69 -10.17
N ASP A 362 -17.05 8.85 -10.25
CA ASP A 362 -17.90 9.13 -9.10
C ASP A 362 -18.45 7.79 -8.57
N VAL A 363 -18.19 7.48 -7.31
CA VAL A 363 -18.60 6.23 -6.66
C VAL A 363 -19.60 6.51 -5.55
N PHE A 364 -20.68 5.73 -5.52
CA PHE A 364 -21.69 5.84 -4.47
C PHE A 364 -21.17 5.24 -3.16
N ILE A 365 -21.26 6.00 -2.06
CA ILE A 365 -20.79 5.61 -0.73
C ILE A 365 -21.88 5.84 0.33
N PRO A 366 -22.82 4.88 0.47
CA PRO A 366 -23.90 5.04 1.44
C PRO A 366 -23.33 5.01 2.87
N ASN A 367 -23.88 5.86 3.74
CA ASN A 367 -23.44 6.01 5.14
C ASN A 367 -21.96 6.41 5.27
N ALA A 368 -21.48 7.28 4.37
CA ALA A 368 -20.10 7.76 4.39
C ALA A 368 -19.79 8.68 5.58
N GLU A 369 -20.75 9.49 6.03
CA GLU A 369 -20.55 10.52 7.07
C GLU A 369 -19.73 10.02 8.27
N GLY A 370 -18.66 10.74 8.59
CA GLY A 370 -17.76 10.44 9.70
C GLY A 370 -16.81 9.26 9.48
N ASN A 371 -16.84 8.61 8.32
CA ASN A 371 -15.91 7.54 7.94
C ASN A 371 -14.84 8.05 6.98
N CYS A 372 -13.71 7.34 6.96
CA CYS A 372 -12.60 7.56 6.05
C CYS A 372 -12.38 6.37 5.13
N PHE A 373 -11.63 6.62 4.06
CA PHE A 373 -11.42 5.66 2.99
C PHE A 373 -9.93 5.58 2.66
N VAL A 374 -9.45 4.39 2.34
CA VAL A 374 -8.13 4.16 1.76
C VAL A 374 -8.20 4.40 0.26
N LEU A 375 -7.22 5.12 -0.28
CA LEU A 375 -6.92 5.22 -1.70
C LEU A 375 -5.54 4.58 -1.92
N ASN A 376 -5.44 3.62 -2.84
CA ASN A 376 -4.16 3.06 -3.29
C ASN A 376 -4.13 2.94 -4.82
N TYR A 377 -2.98 3.11 -5.45
CA TYR A 377 -2.82 2.92 -6.90
C TYR A 377 -1.36 2.76 -7.30
N GLY A 378 -1.14 2.06 -8.42
CA GLY A 378 0.12 2.07 -9.15
C GLY A 378 0.17 3.26 -10.12
N ILE A 379 1.31 3.94 -10.20
CA ILE A 379 1.56 4.99 -11.19
C ILE A 379 2.98 4.93 -11.73
N ARG A 380 3.14 5.24 -13.02
CA ARG A 380 4.46 5.41 -13.64
C ARG A 380 4.48 6.52 -14.68
N ALA A 381 5.68 7.03 -14.95
CA ALA A 381 5.92 7.93 -16.07
C ALA A 381 6.55 7.15 -17.22
N ARG A 382 5.93 7.23 -18.40
CA ARG A 382 6.41 6.59 -19.63
C ARG A 382 6.80 7.67 -20.63
N ARG A 383 7.86 7.46 -21.41
CA ARG A 383 8.28 8.40 -22.46
C ARG A 383 8.37 7.70 -23.82
N ASN A 384 7.96 8.41 -24.88
CA ASN A 384 8.03 7.88 -26.25
C ASN A 384 9.43 7.98 -26.91
N ALA A 385 10.41 8.63 -26.26
CA ALA A 385 11.76 8.86 -26.80
C ALA A 385 12.83 8.79 -25.69
N GLY A 386 14.09 8.50 -26.05
CA GLY A 386 15.18 8.31 -25.10
C GLY A 386 15.48 9.55 -24.23
N GLY A 387 15.65 9.34 -22.93
CA GLY A 387 15.98 10.36 -21.92
C GLY A 387 14.98 10.35 -20.75
N GLY A 388 15.31 11.00 -19.63
CA GLY A 388 14.45 11.03 -18.45
C GLY A 388 13.24 11.94 -18.60
N VAL A 389 12.19 11.68 -17.81
CA VAL A 389 10.99 12.51 -17.70
C VAL A 389 10.58 12.65 -16.24
N THR A 390 9.93 13.76 -15.92
CA THR A 390 9.36 14.02 -14.61
C THR A 390 7.98 14.62 -14.84
N GLU A 391 6.96 13.98 -14.28
CA GLU A 391 5.57 14.34 -14.45
C GLU A 391 4.94 14.63 -13.09
N HIS A 392 4.01 15.60 -13.11
CA HIS A 392 3.26 16.02 -11.94
C HIS A 392 1.82 15.54 -12.08
N VAL A 393 1.38 14.74 -11.11
CA VAL A 393 0.04 14.18 -11.11
C VAL A 393 -0.62 14.47 -9.78
N ILE A 394 -1.79 15.09 -9.82
CA ILE A 394 -2.59 15.34 -8.63
C ILE A 394 -3.70 14.29 -8.62
N VAL A 395 -3.79 13.54 -7.53
CA VAL A 395 -4.89 12.61 -7.30
C VAL A 395 -5.70 13.09 -6.12
N LYS A 396 -7.02 13.18 -6.30
CA LYS A 396 -7.95 13.69 -5.31
C LYS A 396 -9.08 12.72 -5.03
N VAL A 397 -9.55 12.76 -3.79
CA VAL A 397 -10.87 12.28 -3.40
C VAL A 397 -11.70 13.49 -3.00
N LEU A 398 -12.79 13.76 -3.72
CA LEU A 398 -13.73 14.84 -3.42
C LEU A 398 -15.04 14.25 -2.92
N TRP A 399 -15.61 14.82 -1.86
CA TRP A 399 -16.90 14.41 -1.32
C TRP A 399 -18.05 15.06 -2.07
N LEU A 400 -19.06 14.28 -2.42
CA LEU A 400 -20.22 14.72 -3.18
C LEU A 400 -21.52 14.52 -2.40
N ASP A 401 -22.45 15.47 -2.54
CA ASP A 401 -23.84 15.34 -2.06
C ASP A 401 -24.70 14.46 -3.00
N ASP A 402 -25.99 14.31 -2.69
CA ASP A 402 -26.96 13.53 -3.49
C ASP A 402 -27.27 14.14 -4.86
N GLY A 403 -26.96 15.43 -5.05
CA GLY A 403 -27.04 16.14 -6.32
C GLY A 403 -25.77 16.05 -7.16
N GLY A 404 -24.70 15.40 -6.65
CA GLY A 404 -23.39 15.34 -7.30
C GLY A 404 -22.56 16.61 -7.17
N ASN A 405 -22.92 17.53 -6.26
CA ASN A 405 -22.14 18.73 -5.99
C ASN A 405 -21.01 18.42 -5.02
N GLU A 406 -19.85 19.04 -5.23
CA GLU A 406 -18.72 18.95 -4.31
C GLU A 406 -19.03 19.68 -2.99
N ILE A 407 -18.91 18.96 -1.88
CA ILE A 407 -19.15 19.47 -0.52
C ILE A 407 -17.90 19.43 0.37
N GLY A 408 -16.80 18.87 -0.12
CA GLY A 408 -15.52 18.86 0.58
C GLY A 408 -14.43 18.13 -0.20
N GLU A 409 -13.18 18.31 0.25
CA GLU A 409 -12.03 17.53 -0.20
C GLU A 409 -11.69 16.53 0.89
N GLY A 410 -11.60 15.24 0.53
CA GLY A 410 -11.22 14.17 1.45
C GLY A 410 -9.73 13.90 1.43
N LEU A 411 -9.09 13.96 0.26
CA LEU A 411 -7.66 13.66 0.11
C LEU A 411 -7.13 14.38 -1.13
N THR A 412 -5.90 14.89 -1.03
CA THR A 412 -5.09 15.32 -2.17
C THR A 412 -3.71 14.70 -2.04
N ILE A 413 -3.27 13.97 -3.06
CA ILE A 413 -1.90 13.47 -3.21
C ILE A 413 -1.26 14.17 -4.39
N VAL A 414 -0.11 14.80 -4.17
CA VAL A 414 0.69 15.43 -5.22
C VAL A 414 1.86 14.51 -5.56
N ASN A 415 1.74 13.78 -6.66
CA ASN A 415 2.72 12.81 -7.09
C ASN A 415 3.83 13.46 -7.91
N TYR A 416 5.06 13.05 -7.61
CA TYR A 416 6.26 13.44 -8.35
C TYR A 416 6.88 12.21 -9.01
N VAL A 417 6.42 11.89 -10.23
CA VAL A 417 6.75 10.64 -10.90
C VAL A 417 7.90 10.89 -11.87
N ARG A 418 9.02 10.20 -11.67
CA ARG A 418 10.24 10.37 -12.46
C ARG A 418 10.64 9.04 -13.11
N HIS A 419 11.07 9.13 -14.36
CA HIS A 419 11.79 8.07 -15.06
C HIS A 419 13.13 8.64 -15.53
N ASN A 420 14.25 7.95 -15.25
CA ASN A 420 15.60 8.45 -15.61
C ASN A 420 16.12 7.83 -16.90
N VAL A 421 17.10 8.49 -17.52
CA VAL A 421 17.79 7.98 -18.72
C VAL A 421 18.46 6.64 -18.41
N GLY A 422 18.15 5.61 -19.21
CA GLY A 422 18.86 4.32 -19.13
C GLY A 422 18.48 3.45 -17.92
N GLN A 423 17.46 3.83 -17.17
CA GLN A 423 16.83 2.99 -16.14
C GLN A 423 15.59 2.31 -16.72
N PHE A 424 15.15 1.21 -16.12
CA PHE A 424 13.86 0.62 -16.45
C PHE A 424 12.71 1.55 -16.03
N ILE A 425 11.55 1.35 -16.63
CA ILE A 425 10.34 2.08 -16.25
C ILE A 425 9.77 1.39 -15.01
N GLN A 426 9.76 2.11 -13.89
CA GLN A 426 9.28 1.57 -12.61
C GLN A 426 7.89 2.09 -12.27
N TRP A 427 7.11 1.22 -11.64
CA TRP A 427 5.85 1.60 -11.02
C TRP A 427 6.09 2.05 -9.58
N LEU A 428 5.41 3.12 -9.19
CA LEU A 428 5.38 3.63 -7.84
C LEU A 428 4.01 3.37 -7.26
N VAL A 429 3.96 3.00 -5.99
CA VAL A 429 2.71 2.68 -5.30
C VAL A 429 2.42 3.79 -4.29
N TYR A 430 1.30 4.47 -4.48
CA TYR A 430 0.88 5.55 -3.59
C TYR A 430 -0.30 5.09 -2.76
N THR A 431 -0.32 5.50 -1.49
CA THR A 431 -1.42 5.21 -0.57
C THR A 431 -1.80 6.47 0.18
N GLY A 432 -3.09 6.65 0.46
CA GLY A 432 -3.59 7.72 1.32
C GLY A 432 -4.83 7.29 2.09
N ILE A 433 -5.08 7.95 3.21
CA ILE A 433 -6.34 7.86 3.95
C ILE A 433 -7.02 9.20 3.85
N THR A 434 -8.29 9.23 3.47
CA THR A 434 -9.05 10.46 3.41
C THR A 434 -9.30 11.03 4.82
N GLU A 435 -9.46 12.34 4.91
CA GLU A 435 -10.21 12.96 6.01
C GLU A 435 -11.62 12.36 6.09
N PRO A 436 -12.29 12.44 7.26
CA PRO A 436 -13.66 11.92 7.39
C PRO A 436 -14.63 12.61 6.42
N ALA A 437 -15.52 11.84 5.82
CA ALA A 437 -16.55 12.39 4.94
C ALA A 437 -17.49 13.31 5.75
N PRO A 438 -17.75 14.55 5.27
CA PRO A 438 -18.61 15.50 5.97
C PRO A 438 -20.09 15.09 5.94
N PRO A 439 -20.94 15.70 6.78
CA PRO A 439 -22.38 15.47 6.75
C PRO A 439 -23.01 15.72 5.39
N GLY A 440 -23.90 14.81 4.98
CA GLY A 440 -24.56 14.85 3.67
C GLY A 440 -23.79 14.20 2.52
N THR A 441 -22.61 13.62 2.78
CA THR A 441 -21.87 12.85 1.76
C THR A 441 -22.63 11.61 1.32
N THR A 442 -22.81 11.45 0.01
CA THR A 442 -23.43 10.25 -0.59
C THR A 442 -22.58 9.61 -1.68
N ALA A 443 -21.63 10.35 -2.26
CA ALA A 443 -20.70 9.86 -3.26
C ALA A 443 -19.29 10.45 -3.04
N ALA A 444 -18.29 9.84 -3.66
CA ALA A 444 -16.95 10.38 -3.76
C ALA A 444 -16.49 10.42 -5.22
N ARG A 445 -15.82 11.48 -5.62
CA ARG A 445 -15.12 11.57 -6.91
C ARG A 445 -13.65 11.23 -6.71
N ILE A 446 -13.20 10.18 -7.36
CA ILE A 446 -11.77 9.88 -7.50
C ILE A 446 -11.34 10.58 -8.79
N GLN A 447 -10.48 11.58 -8.66
CA GLN A 447 -9.99 12.36 -9.79
C GLN A 447 -8.48 12.30 -9.88
N ILE A 448 -7.97 11.92 -11.03
CA ILE A 448 -6.55 11.90 -11.34
C ILE A 448 -6.30 12.92 -12.44
N THR A 449 -5.40 13.86 -12.21
CA THR A 449 -5.10 14.94 -13.15
C THR A 449 -3.61 15.02 -13.41
N LYS A 450 -3.21 14.83 -14.66
CA LYS A 450 -1.88 15.17 -15.17
C LYS A 450 -1.93 16.60 -15.67
N LEU A 451 -1.11 17.48 -15.09
CA LEU A 451 -1.03 18.88 -15.50
C LEU A 451 -0.30 19.01 -16.84
N ASP A 452 -0.74 19.94 -17.70
CA ASP A 452 0.04 20.34 -18.87
C ASP A 452 1.32 21.04 -18.40
N SER A 453 2.47 20.45 -18.69
CA SER A 453 3.76 21.00 -18.30
C SER A 453 4.23 22.15 -19.20
N GLY A 454 3.48 22.49 -20.27
CA GLY A 454 3.72 23.65 -21.16
C GLY A 454 5.06 23.62 -21.90
N THR A 455 5.83 22.57 -21.71
CA THR A 455 7.13 22.29 -22.32
C THR A 455 7.01 20.96 -23.05
N SER A 456 7.81 20.75 -24.09
CA SER A 456 7.76 19.57 -24.98
C SER A 456 8.19 18.26 -24.28
N ASN A 457 7.51 17.89 -23.20
CA ASN A 457 7.71 16.66 -22.47
C ASN A 457 6.84 15.57 -23.11
N PHE A 458 7.50 14.63 -23.77
CA PHE A 458 6.88 13.44 -24.39
C PHE A 458 6.44 12.39 -23.35
N GLY A 459 6.14 12.82 -22.12
CA GLY A 459 5.83 11.97 -20.98
C GLY A 459 4.35 11.70 -20.87
N ARG A 460 3.98 10.42 -20.87
CA ARG A 460 2.67 9.92 -20.49
C ARG A 460 2.71 9.45 -19.05
N ILE A 461 1.56 9.46 -18.40
CA ILE A 461 1.38 8.86 -17.09
C ILE A 461 0.52 7.63 -17.27
N ASP A 462 1.02 6.49 -16.86
CA ASP A 462 0.21 5.28 -16.78
C ASP A 462 -0.20 5.06 -15.31
N ILE A 463 -1.45 4.70 -15.11
CA ILE A 463 -2.06 4.42 -13.81
C ILE A 463 -2.83 3.13 -13.92
N ASP A 464 -2.80 2.36 -12.86
CA ASP A 464 -3.40 1.04 -12.82
C ASP A 464 -3.75 0.66 -11.38
N LYS A 465 -4.64 -0.32 -11.25
CA LYS A 465 -5.11 -0.92 -10.00
C LYS A 465 -5.48 0.11 -8.93
N ILE A 466 -6.50 0.92 -9.22
CA ILE A 466 -6.96 1.94 -8.28
C ILE A 466 -7.90 1.32 -7.23
N VAL A 467 -7.57 1.47 -5.96
CA VAL A 467 -8.35 0.93 -4.84
C VAL A 467 -8.94 2.07 -4.05
N PHE A 468 -10.27 2.05 -3.88
CA PHE A 468 -10.96 2.98 -2.99
C PHE A 468 -11.98 2.23 -2.14
N GLY A 469 -11.83 2.27 -0.82
CA GLY A 469 -12.71 1.55 0.10
C GLY A 469 -12.41 1.82 1.58
N ARG A 470 -13.05 1.09 2.49
CA ARG A 470 -12.91 1.29 3.94
C ARG A 470 -12.08 0.20 4.58
N LEU A 471 -11.24 0.56 5.55
CA LEU A 471 -10.49 -0.39 6.37
C LEU A 471 -11.29 -0.89 7.60
N THR A 472 -12.30 -0.16 8.08
CA THR A 472 -13.14 -0.51 9.24
C THR A 472 -14.62 -0.39 8.99
#